data_AF-A0A9P4HWD6-F1
#
_entry.id   AF-A0A9P4HWD6-F1
#
_cell.length_a   1.000
_cell.length_b   1.000
_cell.length_c   1.000
_cell.angle_alpha   90.00
_cell.angle_beta   90.00
_cell.angle_gamma   90.00
#
_symmetry.space_group_name_H-M   'P 1'
#
loop_
_entity.id
_entity.type
_entity.pdbx_description
1 polymer ?
#
loop_
_entity_poly.entity_id
_entity_poly.type
_entity_poly.pdbx_seq_one_letter_code
_entity_poly.pdbx_strand_id
1 'polypeptide(L)'
;MSSAQPFKSVDAPSHQPQRSVSAGLRYPSNKKTIYDRNLGRSKNAELSRAAFAYLFVEMIAYAQRRVTGIQDLEKRLNSQGYPLGVKMLDLLSSRSTTSSLTSNPNPTRPTRILPLLQFITTTLWKHLFNRPADALEKSTASDTDYMITDNAPLVVEYVSTPKEMSSLNVAAFVAGVVEGVCDGAGFETKGVTAHWADDGGGNVDAGGNMWPSKTIFLIKFDKSVIEREELLERGR
;
A
#
# COMPACT_ATOMS: atom_id res chain seq x y z
N MET A 1 -54.33 -14.13 -63.42
CA MET A 1 -53.80 -14.76 -62.21
C MET A 1 -52.51 -14.06 -61.82
N SER A 2 -52.52 -13.23 -60.78
CA SER A 2 -51.42 -13.09 -59.81
C SER A 2 -51.85 -12.05 -58.78
N SER A 3 -52.35 -12.53 -57.64
CA SER A 3 -52.74 -11.75 -56.48
C SER A 3 -51.50 -11.19 -55.78
N ALA A 4 -51.43 -9.87 -55.64
CA ALA A 4 -50.45 -9.20 -54.80
C ALA A 4 -50.76 -9.42 -53.32
N GLN A 5 -49.77 -9.86 -52.55
CA GLN A 5 -49.76 -9.87 -51.09
C GLN A 5 -48.52 -9.10 -50.62
N PRO A 6 -48.70 -8.07 -49.80
CA PRO A 6 -47.81 -7.87 -48.65
C PRO A 6 -48.63 -7.39 -47.42
N PHE A 7 -48.26 -7.55 -46.15
CA PHE A 7 -47.06 -7.99 -45.45
C PHE A 7 -47.57 -8.46 -44.07
N LYS A 8 -47.18 -9.64 -43.58
CA LYS A 8 -47.53 -10.05 -42.20
C LYS A 8 -46.57 -9.36 -41.23
N SER A 9 -47.13 -8.59 -40.29
CA SER A 9 -46.41 -8.04 -39.15
C SER A 9 -45.87 -9.18 -38.29
N VAL A 10 -44.55 -9.21 -38.09
CA VAL A 10 -43.87 -10.13 -37.18
C VAL A 10 -43.93 -9.52 -35.79
N ASP A 11 -44.66 -10.14 -34.87
CA ASP A 11 -44.65 -9.78 -33.46
C ASP A 11 -43.25 -10.00 -32.88
N ALA A 12 -42.59 -8.91 -32.47
CA ALA A 12 -41.34 -8.97 -31.72
C ALA A 12 -41.65 -9.42 -30.28
N PRO A 13 -40.92 -10.41 -29.72
CA PRO A 13 -41.11 -10.76 -28.32
C PRO A 13 -40.63 -9.58 -27.45
N SER A 14 -41.56 -9.01 -26.68
CA SER A 14 -41.31 -8.00 -25.67
C SER A 14 -40.38 -8.56 -24.59
N HIS A 15 -39.07 -8.36 -24.72
CA HIS A 15 -38.12 -8.67 -23.67
C HIS A 15 -38.15 -7.53 -22.64
N GLN A 16 -39.05 -7.63 -21.67
CA GLN A 16 -38.93 -6.84 -20.45
C GLN A 16 -37.67 -7.29 -19.70
N PRO A 17 -36.68 -6.42 -19.43
CA PRO A 17 -35.63 -6.77 -18.49
C PRO A 17 -36.26 -6.73 -17.09
N GLN A 18 -36.70 -7.89 -16.59
CA GLN A 18 -36.97 -8.05 -15.16
C GLN A 18 -35.64 -7.83 -14.42
N ARG A 19 -35.41 -6.60 -13.96
CA ARG A 19 -34.43 -6.32 -12.91
C ARG A 19 -34.94 -7.01 -11.64
N SER A 20 -34.54 -8.27 -11.45
CA SER A 20 -34.65 -8.94 -10.17
C SER A 20 -33.68 -8.26 -9.21
N VAL A 21 -34.17 -7.27 -8.47
CA VAL A 21 -33.44 -6.67 -7.36
C VAL A 21 -33.50 -7.66 -6.19
N SER A 22 -32.73 -8.75 -6.29
CA SER A 22 -32.57 -9.68 -5.16
C SER A 22 -31.53 -9.09 -4.20
N ALA A 23 -31.98 -8.19 -3.33
CA ALA A 23 -31.27 -7.83 -2.12
C ALA A 23 -31.35 -9.01 -1.14
N GLY A 24 -30.43 -9.97 -1.32
CA GLY A 24 -30.34 -11.16 -0.50
C GLY A 24 -28.94 -11.76 -0.62
N LEU A 25 -28.46 -12.35 0.48
CA LEU A 25 -27.17 -13.03 0.55
C LEU A 25 -27.13 -14.12 -0.53
N ARG A 26 -26.31 -13.94 -1.56
CA ARG A 26 -26.19 -14.89 -2.67
C ARG A 26 -25.52 -16.17 -2.17
N TYR A 27 -26.31 -17.22 -1.95
CA TYR A 27 -25.76 -18.56 -1.71
C TYR A 27 -25.21 -19.10 -3.05
N PRO A 28 -23.97 -19.63 -3.07
CA PRO A 28 -23.44 -20.24 -4.27
C PRO A 28 -24.32 -21.42 -4.73
N SER A 29 -24.71 -21.45 -6.00
CA SER A 29 -25.46 -22.58 -6.60
C SER A 29 -24.68 -23.91 -6.57
N ASN A 30 -23.38 -23.83 -6.34
CA ASN A 30 -22.51 -24.98 -6.11
C ASN A 30 -22.32 -25.11 -4.59
N LYS A 31 -22.56 -26.28 -3.99
CA LYS A 31 -22.50 -26.53 -2.52
C LYS A 31 -21.19 -26.12 -1.83
N LYS A 32 -20.20 -25.65 -2.59
CA LYS A 32 -18.93 -25.08 -2.12
C LYS A 32 -19.15 -23.68 -1.56
N THR A 33 -19.02 -23.58 -0.25
CA THR A 33 -19.03 -22.33 0.52
C THR A 33 -17.70 -21.59 0.40
N ILE A 34 -17.60 -20.42 1.01
CA ILE A 34 -16.33 -19.69 1.12
C ILE A 34 -15.29 -20.42 1.99
N TYR A 35 -15.74 -21.29 2.90
CA TYR A 35 -14.88 -22.08 3.77
C TYR A 35 -14.20 -23.24 3.04
N ASP A 36 -14.78 -23.71 1.93
CA ASP A 36 -14.20 -24.76 1.09
C ASP A 36 -13.10 -24.23 0.14
N ARG A 37 -12.79 -22.94 0.20
CA ARG A 37 -11.80 -22.28 -0.67
C ARG A 37 -10.51 -22.05 0.11
N ASN A 38 -9.37 -22.36 -0.51
CA ASN A 38 -8.06 -22.03 0.05
C ASN A 38 -7.96 -20.50 0.25
N LEU A 39 -7.60 -20.09 1.48
CA LEU A 39 -7.44 -18.69 1.90
C LEU A 39 -6.38 -17.94 1.07
N GLY A 40 -5.40 -18.67 0.51
CA GLY A 40 -4.36 -18.14 -0.36
C GLY A 40 -4.75 -17.98 -1.83
N ARG A 41 -5.98 -18.35 -2.24
CA ARG A 41 -6.40 -18.32 -3.65
C ARG A 41 -6.22 -16.94 -4.31
N SER A 42 -6.49 -15.87 -3.58
CA SER A 42 -6.36 -14.49 -4.09
C SER A 42 -4.98 -13.88 -3.85
N LYS A 43 -3.98 -14.65 -3.38
CA LYS A 43 -2.65 -14.13 -3.04
C LYS A 43 -1.98 -13.41 -4.22
N ASN A 44 -2.14 -13.94 -5.42
CA ASN A 44 -1.55 -13.40 -6.65
C ASN A 44 -2.60 -12.73 -7.55
N ALA A 45 -3.75 -12.35 -6.99
CA ALA A 45 -4.77 -11.66 -7.77
C ALA A 45 -4.31 -10.22 -8.03
N GLU A 46 -4.10 -9.89 -9.29
CA GLU A 46 -3.76 -8.54 -9.72
C GLU A 46 -5.00 -7.78 -10.17
N LEU A 47 -5.00 -6.47 -9.93
CA LEU A 47 -6.02 -5.55 -10.38
C LEU A 47 -5.39 -4.52 -11.31
N SER A 48 -6.22 -3.87 -12.13
CA SER A 48 -5.74 -2.80 -13.01
C SER A 48 -5.11 -1.66 -12.21
N ARG A 49 -3.88 -1.29 -12.57
CA ARG A 49 -3.18 -0.12 -12.01
C ARG A 49 -3.97 1.17 -12.18
N ALA A 50 -4.69 1.32 -13.29
CA ALA A 50 -5.54 2.47 -13.54
C ALA A 50 -6.70 2.57 -12.52
N ALA A 51 -7.27 1.44 -12.09
CA ALA A 51 -8.33 1.44 -11.09
C ALA A 51 -7.83 1.95 -9.73
N PHE A 52 -6.62 1.53 -9.34
CA PHE A 52 -5.95 2.09 -8.16
C PHE A 52 -5.68 3.59 -8.33
N ALA A 53 -5.13 4.01 -9.48
CA ALA A 53 -4.84 5.42 -9.77
C ALA A 53 -6.07 6.31 -9.61
N TYR A 54 -7.21 5.97 -10.23
CA TYR A 54 -8.43 6.77 -10.13
C TYR A 54 -8.95 6.86 -8.69
N LEU A 55 -8.93 5.75 -7.95
CA LEU A 55 -9.33 5.75 -6.55
C LEU A 55 -8.40 6.62 -5.70
N PHE A 56 -7.09 6.48 -5.91
CA PHE A 56 -6.07 7.19 -5.15
C PHE A 56 -6.09 8.70 -5.41
N VAL A 57 -6.27 9.12 -6.67
CA VAL A 57 -6.44 10.53 -7.02
C VAL A 57 -7.66 11.14 -6.33
N GLU A 58 -8.80 10.45 -6.30
CA GLU A 58 -9.97 10.97 -5.59
C GLU A 58 -9.78 10.93 -4.06
N MET A 59 -9.03 9.98 -3.51
CA MET A 59 -8.65 10.00 -2.09
C MET A 59 -7.82 11.24 -1.74
N ILE A 60 -6.86 11.63 -2.60
CA ILE A 60 -6.06 12.85 -2.44
C ILE A 60 -6.95 14.09 -2.58
N ALA A 61 -7.79 14.17 -3.61
CA ALA A 61 -8.70 15.30 -3.81
C ALA A 61 -9.68 15.45 -2.63
N TYR A 62 -10.25 14.35 -2.14
CA TYR A 62 -11.09 14.31 -0.95
C TYR A 62 -10.32 14.72 0.32
N ALA A 63 -9.03 14.39 0.40
CA ALA A 63 -8.14 14.80 1.47
C ALA A 63 -7.95 16.32 1.47
N GLN A 64 -7.55 16.86 0.31
CA GLN A 64 -7.27 18.27 0.04
C GLN A 64 -8.46 19.17 0.31
N ARG A 65 -9.69 18.79 -0.07
CA ARG A 65 -10.91 19.62 0.16
C ARG A 65 -11.22 19.88 1.64
N ARG A 66 -10.60 19.16 2.59
CA ARG A 66 -10.85 19.31 4.04
C ARG A 66 -9.63 19.80 4.82
N VAL A 67 -8.61 20.24 4.10
CA VAL A 67 -7.33 20.60 4.68
C VAL A 67 -6.86 21.89 4.05
N THR A 68 -6.22 22.74 4.85
CA THR A 68 -5.73 24.05 4.43
C THR A 68 -4.23 24.05 4.09
N GLY A 69 -3.45 23.15 4.70
CA GLY A 69 -1.98 23.08 4.53
C GLY A 69 -1.47 21.78 3.92
N ILE A 70 -0.30 21.84 3.28
CA ILE A 70 0.37 20.67 2.68
C ILE A 70 0.73 19.64 3.76
N GLN A 71 1.26 20.09 4.90
CA GLN A 71 1.63 19.22 6.02
C GLN A 71 0.43 18.48 6.61
N ASP A 72 -0.71 19.17 6.75
CA ASP A 72 -1.95 18.55 7.20
C ASP A 72 -2.48 17.55 6.16
N LEU A 73 -2.24 17.80 4.87
CA LEU A 73 -2.65 16.90 3.79
C LEU A 73 -1.81 15.62 3.83
N GLU A 74 -0.49 15.74 3.98
CA GLU A 74 0.43 14.62 4.18
C GLU A 74 0.05 13.80 5.40
N LYS A 75 -0.20 14.46 6.54
CA LYS A 75 -0.67 13.80 7.77
C LYS A 75 -1.98 13.04 7.55
N ARG A 76 -2.92 13.62 6.81
CA ARG A 76 -4.21 12.99 6.51
C ARG A 76 -4.08 11.84 5.52
N LEU A 77 -3.13 11.89 4.59
CA LEU A 77 -2.80 10.78 3.70
C LEU A 77 -2.12 9.64 4.47
N ASN A 78 -1.14 9.95 5.34
CA ASN A 78 -0.53 8.98 6.24
C ASN A 78 -1.60 8.25 7.08
N SER A 79 -2.50 9.00 7.72
CA SER A 79 -3.59 8.44 8.53
C SER A 79 -4.49 7.47 7.75
N GLN A 80 -4.65 7.65 6.44
CA GLN A 80 -5.40 6.74 5.58
C GLN A 80 -4.63 5.46 5.26
N GLY A 81 -3.30 5.53 5.16
CA GLY A 81 -2.42 4.39 4.93
C GLY A 81 -2.22 3.52 6.17
N TYR A 82 -2.16 4.13 7.36
CA TYR A 82 -1.97 3.46 8.65
C TYR A 82 -2.78 2.16 8.86
N PRO A 83 -4.13 2.17 8.75
CA PRO A 83 -4.93 0.96 8.96
C PRO A 83 -4.67 -0.13 7.92
N LEU A 84 -4.16 0.21 6.74
CA LEU A 84 -3.74 -0.79 5.75
C LEU A 84 -2.47 -1.49 6.21
N GLY A 85 -1.51 -0.75 6.78
CA GLY A 85 -0.28 -1.29 7.34
C GLY A 85 -0.54 -2.35 8.41
N VAL A 86 -1.36 -2.01 9.40
CA VAL A 86 -1.75 -2.93 10.49
C VAL A 86 -2.35 -4.23 9.93
N LYS A 87 -3.25 -4.12 8.95
CA LYS A 87 -3.89 -5.30 8.31
C LYS A 87 -2.91 -6.09 7.44
N MET A 88 -2.00 -5.41 6.74
CA MET A 88 -1.00 -6.05 5.89
C MET A 88 -0.03 -6.88 6.72
N LEU A 89 0.39 -6.40 7.90
CA LEU A 89 1.25 -7.17 8.80
C LEU A 89 0.66 -8.56 9.10
N ASP A 90 -0.56 -8.61 9.64
CA ASP A 90 -1.21 -9.87 9.98
C ASP A 90 -1.46 -10.76 8.75
N LEU A 91 -1.89 -10.16 7.64
CA LEU A 91 -2.14 -10.89 6.39
C LEU A 91 -0.87 -11.50 5.81
N LEU A 92 0.24 -10.77 5.81
CA LEU A 92 1.50 -11.23 5.23
C LEU A 92 2.23 -12.21 6.15
N SER A 93 2.19 -12.00 7.48
CA SER A 93 2.72 -12.95 8.45
C SER A 93 1.96 -14.28 8.41
N SER A 94 0.62 -14.26 8.34
CA SER A 94 -0.20 -15.48 8.25
C SER A 94 -0.08 -16.22 6.91
N ARG A 95 0.30 -15.54 5.83
CA ARG A 95 0.51 -16.15 4.50
C ARG A 95 1.91 -16.75 4.31
N SER A 96 2.85 -16.50 5.21
CA SER A 96 4.23 -16.99 5.14
C SER A 96 4.37 -18.48 5.52
N THR A 97 3.29 -19.27 5.36
CA THR A 97 3.09 -20.62 5.92
C THR A 97 3.77 -21.76 5.16
N THR A 98 5.05 -21.59 4.79
CA THR A 98 5.98 -22.74 4.69
C THR A 98 6.57 -23.10 6.08
N SER A 99 5.84 -22.82 7.18
CA SER A 99 6.18 -23.31 8.52
C SER A 99 5.02 -24.06 9.20
N SER A 100 4.01 -24.46 8.44
CA SER A 100 2.86 -25.20 8.97
C SER A 100 3.15 -26.66 9.37
N LEU A 101 4.42 -27.11 9.42
CA LEU A 101 4.81 -28.46 9.88
C LEU A 101 6.17 -28.54 10.62
N THR A 102 6.80 -27.43 11.01
CA THR A 102 8.10 -27.47 11.71
C THR A 102 8.06 -26.66 13.01
N SER A 103 8.20 -27.35 14.14
CA SER A 103 8.55 -27.01 15.54
C SER A 103 8.73 -25.57 16.08
N ASN A 104 8.52 -24.49 15.32
CA ASN A 104 8.58 -23.12 15.81
C ASN A 104 7.15 -22.53 15.88
N PRO A 105 6.55 -22.43 17.09
CA PRO A 105 5.16 -22.02 17.27
C PRO A 105 4.91 -20.51 17.06
N ASN A 106 5.95 -19.71 16.81
CA ASN A 106 5.78 -18.28 16.57
C ASN A 106 5.67 -18.00 15.06
N PRO A 107 4.52 -17.53 14.56
CA PRO A 107 4.43 -17.04 13.19
C PRO A 107 5.29 -15.77 13.06
N THR A 108 6.57 -15.95 12.70
CA THR A 108 7.53 -14.99 12.08
C THR A 108 7.32 -13.49 12.33
N ARG A 109 6.86 -13.09 13.53
CA ARG A 109 6.73 -11.70 13.94
C ARG A 109 8.15 -11.19 14.24
N PRO A 110 8.65 -10.18 13.51
CA PRO A 110 9.97 -9.63 13.80
C PRO A 110 10.05 -9.16 15.25
N THR A 111 11.09 -9.56 15.98
CA THR A 111 11.34 -9.11 17.36
C THR A 111 12.46 -8.07 17.44
N ARG A 112 13.17 -7.87 16.33
CA ARG A 112 14.30 -6.98 16.17
C ARG A 112 14.02 -5.97 15.06
N ILE A 113 14.62 -4.77 15.16
CA ILE A 113 14.36 -3.66 14.22
C ILE A 113 14.78 -4.03 12.80
N LEU A 114 16.00 -4.56 12.61
CA LEU A 114 16.51 -4.84 11.26
C LEU A 114 15.68 -5.90 10.51
N PRO A 115 15.29 -7.05 11.10
CA PRO A 115 14.36 -7.99 10.48
C PRO A 115 12.99 -7.38 10.15
N LEU A 116 12.47 -6.46 10.97
CA LEU A 116 11.22 -5.75 10.65
C LEU A 116 11.40 -4.89 9.39
N LEU A 117 12.46 -4.09 9.35
CA LEU A 117 12.73 -3.22 8.20
C LEU A 117 13.01 -4.02 6.93
N GLN A 118 13.70 -5.17 7.03
CA GLN A 118 13.87 -6.11 5.93
C GLN A 118 12.54 -6.72 5.46
N PHE A 119 11.65 -7.07 6.38
CA PHE A 119 10.30 -7.51 6.02
C PHE A 119 9.54 -6.43 5.26
N ILE A 120 9.64 -5.17 5.70
CA ILE A 120 9.02 -4.02 5.02
C ILE A 120 9.60 -3.86 3.60
N THR A 121 10.91 -3.77 3.44
CA THR A 121 11.55 -3.48 2.15
C THR A 121 11.48 -4.62 1.13
N THR A 122 11.31 -5.87 1.59
CA THR A 122 11.28 -7.03 0.69
C THR A 122 9.88 -7.60 0.50
N THR A 123 9.15 -7.83 1.59
CA THR A 123 7.88 -8.55 1.56
C THR A 123 6.73 -7.58 1.34
N LEU A 124 6.62 -6.56 2.20
CA LEU A 124 5.58 -5.55 2.05
C LEU A 124 5.72 -4.80 0.73
N TRP A 125 6.93 -4.31 0.41
CA TRP A 125 7.19 -3.56 -0.83
C TRP A 125 6.83 -4.38 -2.09
N LYS A 126 7.21 -5.67 -2.12
CA LYS A 126 6.84 -6.55 -3.23
C LYS A 126 5.32 -6.75 -3.33
N HIS A 127 4.62 -6.81 -2.21
CA HIS A 127 3.16 -6.92 -2.21
C HIS A 127 2.44 -5.64 -2.62
N LEU A 128 3.02 -4.46 -2.35
CA LEU A 128 2.44 -3.18 -2.75
C LEU A 128 2.82 -2.77 -4.18
N PHE A 129 4.06 -3.04 -4.60
CA PHE A 129 4.65 -2.44 -5.80
C PHE A 129 5.28 -3.45 -6.76
N ASN A 130 5.22 -4.75 -6.45
CA ASN A 130 5.80 -5.85 -7.24
C ASN A 130 7.33 -5.75 -7.43
N ARG A 131 8.01 -5.02 -6.54
CA ARG A 131 9.48 -4.91 -6.48
C ARG A 131 9.92 -4.64 -5.03
N PRO A 132 11.17 -4.97 -4.64
CA PRO A 132 11.71 -4.51 -3.37
C PRO A 132 11.93 -2.99 -3.36
N ALA A 133 12.13 -2.42 -2.17
CA ALA A 133 12.64 -1.07 -2.02
C ALA A 133 14.10 -0.98 -2.50
N ASP A 134 14.55 0.21 -2.89
CA ASP A 134 15.85 0.40 -3.51
C ASP A 134 16.99 0.45 -2.49
N ALA A 135 16.77 1.04 -1.31
CA ALA A 135 17.76 1.06 -0.23
C ALA A 135 17.12 1.09 1.17
N LEU A 136 17.88 0.64 2.16
CA LEU A 136 17.58 0.73 3.58
C LEU A 136 18.84 1.21 4.31
N GLU A 137 18.72 2.32 5.03
CA GLU A 137 19.84 2.97 5.72
C GLU A 137 19.45 3.33 7.15
N LYS A 138 20.41 3.32 8.07
CA LYS A 138 20.27 3.93 9.40
C LYS A 138 20.83 5.35 9.32
N SER A 139 20.14 6.32 9.92
CA SER A 139 20.63 7.69 9.99
C SER A 139 21.95 7.75 10.77
N THR A 140 22.88 8.57 10.29
CA THR A 140 24.13 8.88 11.00
C THR A 140 23.94 9.97 12.06
N ALA A 141 22.88 10.76 11.93
CA ALA A 141 22.59 11.89 12.81
C ALA A 141 21.76 11.47 14.04
N SER A 142 21.04 10.35 13.97
CA SER A 142 20.19 9.87 15.03
C SER A 142 20.07 8.35 15.01
N ASP A 143 20.11 7.74 16.19
CA ASP A 143 19.98 6.30 16.39
C ASP A 143 18.53 5.79 16.25
N THR A 144 17.54 6.67 16.47
CA THR A 144 16.10 6.39 16.30
C THR A 144 15.65 6.38 14.85
N ASP A 145 16.46 6.94 13.95
CA ASP A 145 16.04 7.30 12.60
C ASP A 145 16.56 6.28 11.58
N TYR A 146 15.64 5.72 10.80
CA TYR A 146 15.90 4.80 9.71
C TYR A 146 15.27 5.32 8.42
N MET A 147 15.87 5.02 7.29
CA MET A 147 15.49 5.56 5.98
C MET A 147 15.29 4.43 4.98
N ILE A 148 14.12 4.38 4.35
CA ILE A 148 13.86 3.54 3.18
C ILE A 148 13.84 4.43 1.95
N THR A 149 14.63 4.09 0.92
CA THR A 149 14.62 4.81 -0.35
C THR A 149 13.81 4.06 -1.38
N ASP A 150 12.97 4.81 -2.10
CA ASP A 150 12.29 4.35 -3.30
C ASP A 150 12.55 5.34 -4.45
N ASN A 151 13.21 4.86 -5.50
CA ASN A 151 13.61 5.68 -6.64
C ASN A 151 12.44 6.04 -7.57
N ALA A 152 11.40 5.21 -7.61
CA ALA A 152 10.26 5.38 -8.51
C ALA A 152 8.96 4.89 -7.84
N PRO A 153 8.50 5.55 -6.76
CA PRO A 153 7.32 5.13 -6.02
C PRO A 153 6.08 5.14 -6.91
N LEU A 154 5.43 3.98 -7.07
CA LEU A 154 4.29 3.83 -8.00
C LEU A 154 3.12 4.77 -7.68
N VAL A 155 2.95 5.12 -6.40
CA VAL A 155 1.88 6.05 -5.98
C VAL A 155 2.08 7.46 -6.53
N VAL A 156 3.33 7.86 -6.81
CA VAL A 156 3.65 9.16 -7.39
C VAL A 156 3.47 9.14 -8.90
N GLU A 157 3.80 8.03 -9.57
CA GLU A 157 3.69 7.88 -11.04
C GLU A 157 2.29 8.21 -11.58
N TYR A 158 1.24 7.90 -10.80
CA TYR A 158 -0.15 8.09 -11.21
C TYR A 158 -0.73 9.47 -10.89
N VAL A 159 0.04 10.34 -10.23
CA VAL A 159 -0.47 11.62 -9.75
C VAL A 159 0.33 12.76 -10.37
N SER A 160 -0.37 13.74 -10.93
CA SER A 160 0.23 15.00 -11.35
C SER A 160 -0.06 16.07 -10.31
N THR A 161 0.97 16.52 -9.61
CA THR A 161 0.83 17.55 -8.58
C THR A 161 0.88 18.95 -9.22
N PRO A 162 -0.10 19.84 -8.94
CA PRO A 162 -0.03 21.24 -9.36
C PRO A 162 1.24 21.93 -8.86
N LYS A 163 1.72 22.95 -9.58
CA LYS A 163 2.99 23.63 -9.25
C LYS A 163 2.97 24.27 -7.86
N GLU A 164 1.79 24.70 -7.40
CA GLU A 164 1.57 25.31 -6.10
C GLU A 164 1.71 24.31 -4.94
N MET A 165 1.71 23.01 -5.24
CA MET A 165 1.84 21.91 -4.30
C MET A 165 3.07 21.05 -4.57
N SER A 166 4.08 21.59 -5.27
CA SER A 166 5.29 20.84 -5.63
C SER A 166 6.05 20.25 -4.44
N SER A 167 5.90 20.82 -3.23
CA SER A 167 6.47 20.29 -2.00
C SER A 167 5.70 19.12 -1.39
N LEU A 168 4.46 18.86 -1.81
CA LEU A 168 3.65 17.73 -1.33
C LEU A 168 4.26 16.41 -1.79
N ASN A 169 4.54 15.50 -0.85
CA ASN A 169 4.83 14.12 -1.18
C ASN A 169 3.61 13.22 -0.92
N VAL A 170 2.91 12.81 -1.99
CA VAL A 170 1.75 11.90 -1.90
C VAL A 170 2.11 10.51 -1.40
N ALA A 171 3.41 10.15 -1.42
CA ALA A 171 3.91 8.94 -0.79
C ALA A 171 3.78 8.98 0.74
N ALA A 172 3.36 10.10 1.35
CA ALA A 172 2.90 10.14 2.75
C ALA A 172 1.84 9.06 3.04
N PHE A 173 1.01 8.69 2.05
CA PHE A 173 0.12 7.54 2.18
C PHE A 173 0.86 6.21 2.45
N VAL A 174 1.94 5.95 1.71
CA VAL A 174 2.80 4.76 1.89
C VAL A 174 3.57 4.86 3.21
N ALA A 175 4.02 6.05 3.59
CA ALA A 175 4.62 6.29 4.90
C ALA A 175 3.69 5.83 6.04
N GLY A 176 2.40 6.14 5.93
CA GLY A 176 1.40 5.66 6.88
C GLY A 176 1.25 4.13 6.89
N VAL A 177 1.30 3.47 5.73
CA VAL A 177 1.31 2.00 5.67
C VAL A 177 2.51 1.43 6.44
N VAL A 178 3.70 2.02 6.27
CA VAL A 178 4.92 1.62 6.99
C VAL A 178 4.76 1.85 8.50
N GLU A 179 4.24 3.02 8.90
CA GLU A 179 3.94 3.36 10.29
C GLU A 179 3.04 2.32 10.95
N GLY A 180 1.93 1.96 10.29
CA GLY A 180 1.00 0.95 10.80
C GLY A 180 1.62 -0.45 10.91
N VAL A 181 2.59 -0.80 10.05
CA VAL A 181 3.33 -2.07 10.16
C VAL A 181 4.28 -2.05 11.35
N CYS A 182 5.03 -0.95 11.56
CA CYS A 182 5.94 -0.81 12.69
C CYS A 182 5.20 -0.89 14.02
N ASP A 183 4.17 -0.07 14.18
CA ASP A 183 3.36 -0.03 15.40
C ASP A 183 2.64 -1.36 15.63
N GLY A 184 2.02 -1.93 14.58
CA GLY A 184 1.36 -3.23 14.64
C GLY A 184 2.29 -4.38 15.00
N ALA A 185 3.60 -4.25 14.73
CA ALA A 185 4.63 -5.20 15.10
C ALA A 185 5.15 -5.01 16.54
N GLY A 186 4.75 -3.93 17.24
CA GLY A 186 5.22 -3.58 18.57
C GLY A 186 6.49 -2.73 18.57
N PHE A 187 6.78 -2.03 17.48
CA PHE A 187 7.88 -1.07 17.35
C PHE A 187 7.29 0.32 17.20
N GLU A 188 6.86 0.89 18.33
CA GLU A 188 6.24 2.21 18.37
C GLU A 188 7.10 3.25 17.67
N THR A 189 6.46 4.03 16.80
CA THR A 189 7.09 5.11 16.06
C THR A 189 6.63 6.48 16.58
N LYS A 190 7.51 7.48 16.51
CA LYS A 190 7.12 8.90 16.64
C LYS A 190 6.49 9.45 15.37
N GLY A 191 6.64 8.74 14.25
CA GLY A 191 6.00 8.99 12.98
C GLY A 191 6.87 8.52 11.82
N VAL A 192 6.21 8.27 10.68
CA VAL A 192 6.89 8.00 9.42
C VAL A 192 6.52 9.07 8.40
N THR A 193 7.53 9.67 7.78
CA THR A 193 7.36 10.79 6.85
C THR A 193 8.00 10.49 5.51
N ALA A 194 7.45 11.04 4.43
CA ALA A 194 7.99 10.90 3.08
C ALA A 194 8.58 12.23 2.63
N HIS A 195 9.82 12.21 2.14
CA HIS A 195 10.53 13.39 1.67
C HIS A 195 11.01 13.15 0.25
N TRP A 196 10.97 14.19 -0.58
CA TRP A 196 11.73 14.16 -1.84
C TRP A 196 13.21 14.06 -1.49
N ALA A 197 13.93 13.19 -2.19
CA ALA A 197 15.38 13.24 -2.12
C ALA A 197 15.83 14.54 -2.79
N ASP A 198 16.18 15.53 -1.98
CA ASP A 198 16.86 16.72 -2.50
C ASP A 198 18.20 16.22 -3.04
N ASP A 199 18.42 16.38 -4.34
CA ASP A 199 19.74 16.18 -4.92
C ASP A 199 20.65 17.20 -4.25
N GLY A 200 21.41 16.76 -3.25
CA GLY A 200 22.20 17.60 -2.36
C GLY A 200 22.78 18.79 -3.12
N GLY A 201 22.40 20.00 -2.67
CA GLY A 201 22.74 21.24 -3.36
C GLY A 201 24.19 21.28 -3.82
N GLY A 202 24.39 21.32 -5.13
CA GLY A 202 25.70 21.58 -5.74
C GLY A 202 26.21 20.57 -6.76
N ASN A 203 25.40 20.12 -7.73
CA ASN A 203 25.84 20.06 -9.14
C ASN A 203 24.67 19.68 -10.06
N VAL A 204 24.06 20.68 -10.70
CA VAL A 204 23.02 20.46 -11.72
C VAL A 204 23.64 20.19 -13.10
N ASP A 205 24.97 20.18 -13.22
CA ASP A 205 25.68 20.18 -14.50
C ASP A 205 26.30 18.83 -14.91
N ALA A 206 25.87 17.70 -14.32
CA ALA A 206 26.38 16.37 -14.70
C ALA A 206 25.25 15.32 -14.83
N GLY A 207 24.35 15.53 -15.80
CA GLY A 207 23.32 14.55 -16.17
C GLY A 207 22.12 14.62 -15.23
N GLY A 208 20.96 15.01 -15.77
CA GLY A 208 19.74 15.22 -14.99
C GLY A 208 19.41 14.05 -14.06
N ASN A 209 18.80 14.36 -12.91
CA ASN A 209 18.27 13.40 -11.94
C ASN A 209 17.74 12.15 -12.64
N MET A 210 18.45 11.03 -12.47
CA MET A 210 18.01 9.74 -13.02
C MET A 210 16.62 9.36 -12.47
N TRP A 211 16.25 9.91 -11.31
CA TRP A 211 15.03 9.61 -10.56
C TRP A 211 14.40 10.89 -10.01
N PRO A 212 13.60 11.63 -10.81
CA PRO A 212 12.99 12.90 -10.39
C PRO A 212 11.93 12.73 -9.29
N SER A 213 11.41 11.52 -9.11
CA SER A 213 10.42 11.17 -8.09
C SER A 213 10.99 10.36 -6.91
N LYS A 214 12.33 10.34 -6.77
CA LYS A 214 12.99 9.64 -5.68
C LYS A 214 12.47 10.12 -4.33
N THR A 215 11.98 9.19 -3.53
CA THR A 215 11.36 9.43 -2.23
C THR A 215 12.09 8.69 -1.13
N ILE A 216 12.33 9.38 -0.02
CA ILE A 216 12.91 8.83 1.21
C ILE A 216 11.82 8.78 2.27
N PHE A 217 11.55 7.57 2.79
CA PHE A 217 10.68 7.35 3.93
C PHE A 217 11.53 7.36 5.21
N LEU A 218 11.40 8.43 5.98
CA LEU A 218 12.06 8.57 7.28
C LEU A 218 11.18 7.98 8.38
N ILE A 219 11.65 6.90 8.98
CA ILE A 219 11.02 6.19 10.09
C ILE A 219 11.72 6.64 11.37
N LYS A 220 10.97 7.24 12.30
CA LYS A 220 11.48 7.62 13.62
C LYS A 220 10.90 6.71 14.68
N PHE A 221 11.70 5.81 15.22
CA PHE A 221 11.27 4.96 16.33
C PHE A 221 11.20 5.73 17.65
N ASP A 222 10.33 5.31 18.55
CA ASP A 222 10.38 5.77 19.93
C ASP A 222 11.68 5.30 20.61
N LYS A 223 12.22 6.10 21.53
CA LYS A 223 13.46 5.78 22.25
C LYS A 223 13.36 4.45 22.99
N SER A 224 12.20 4.12 23.54
CA SER A 224 11.96 2.83 24.22
C SER A 224 12.20 1.61 23.32
N VAL A 225 11.97 1.75 22.01
CA VAL A 225 12.24 0.69 21.02
C VAL A 225 13.74 0.49 20.84
N ILE A 226 14.52 1.57 20.80
CA ILE A 226 15.98 1.52 20.70
C ILE A 226 16.58 0.94 21.98
N GLU A 227 16.14 1.39 23.14
CA GLU A 227 16.56 0.86 24.44
C GLU A 227 16.29 -0.66 24.53
N ARG A 228 15.12 -1.10 24.08
CA ARG A 228 14.78 -2.53 23.99
C ARG A 228 15.70 -3.28 23.03
N GLU A 229 16.00 -2.71 21.87
CA GLU A 229 16.90 -3.32 20.88
C GLU A 229 18.31 -3.52 21.49
N GLU A 230 18.85 -2.52 22.17
CA GLU A 230 20.17 -2.59 22.84
C GLU A 230 20.21 -3.65 23.94
N LEU A 231 19.17 -3.74 24.78
CA LEU A 231 19.08 -4.76 25.83
C LEU A 231 19.08 -6.17 25.25
N LEU A 232 18.38 -6.37 24.13
CA LEU A 232 18.35 -7.65 23.44
C LEU A 232 19.68 -7.98 22.73
N GLU A 233 20.53 -7.00 22.42
CA GLU A 233 21.89 -7.24 21.90
C GLU A 233 22.86 -7.68 23.00
N ARG A 234 22.80 -7.04 24.17
CA ARG A 234 23.69 -7.35 25.30
C ARG A 234 23.42 -8.70 25.94
N GLY A 235 22.23 -9.26 25.75
CA GLY A 235 21.83 -10.58 26.25
C GLY A 235 22.31 -11.77 25.41
N ARG A 236 23.15 -11.55 24.40
CA ARG A 236 23.85 -12.58 23.62
C ARG A 236 25.31 -12.66 24.00
#